data_AF-A0A847B5D7-F1
#
_entry.id   AF-A0A847B5D7-F1
#
_cell.length_a   1.000
_cell.length_b   1.000
_cell.length_c   1.000
_cell.angle_alpha   90.00
_cell.angle_beta   90.00
_cell.angle_gamma   90.00
#
_symmetry.space_group_name_H-M   'P 1'
#
loop_
_entity.id
_entity.type
_entity.pdbx_description
1 polymer ?
#
loop_
_entity_poly.entity_id
_entity_poly.type
_entity_poly.pdbx_seq_one_letter_code
_entity_poly.pdbx_strand_id
1 'polypeptide(L)'
;MNYDNEQKAVNLALIGAIREDILPNEKLSEKLLNFLKLKYPHALMERFGIAEIGECADVLNQIALRRKLVDSSGQNDLLRAETLLLKEFKDGLLGKISLEHYEP
;
A
#
# COMPACT_ATOMS: atom_id res chain seq x y z
N MET A 1 16.82 10.57 23.13
CA MET A 1 16.60 11.12 21.78
C MET A 1 15.85 10.07 20.97
N ASN A 2 14.53 10.20 20.84
CA ASN A 2 13.67 9.17 20.25
C ASN A 2 13.32 9.57 18.80
N TYR A 3 14.26 9.35 17.88
CA TYR A 3 14.11 9.65 16.44
C TYR A 3 13.15 8.71 15.69
N ASP A 4 12.40 7.87 16.41
CA ASP A 4 11.52 6.86 15.83
C ASP A 4 10.06 7.34 15.67
N ASN A 5 9.70 8.48 16.27
CA ASN A 5 8.33 8.99 16.24
C ASN A 5 8.02 10.01 15.12
N GLU A 6 9.02 10.72 14.59
CA GLU A 6 8.77 11.71 13.52
C GLU A 6 8.45 11.05 12.17
N GLN A 7 9.18 10.00 11.79
CA GLN A 7 8.90 9.22 10.56
C GLN A 7 7.50 8.58 10.58
N LYS A 8 7.02 8.18 11.77
CA LYS A 8 5.72 7.53 11.94
C LYS A 8 4.55 8.48 11.75
N ALA A 9 4.68 9.75 12.17
CA ALA A 9 3.65 10.77 12.02
C ALA A 9 3.58 11.31 10.58
N VAL A 10 4.73 11.50 9.93
CA VAL A 10 4.82 11.98 8.54
C VAL A 10 4.07 11.05 7.58
N ASN A 11 4.20 9.73 7.76
CA ASN A 11 3.55 8.76 6.87
C ASN A 11 2.01 8.72 7.02
N LEU A 12 1.47 9.01 8.22
CA LEU A 12 0.02 9.09 8.44
C LEU A 12 -0.58 10.36 7.84
N ALA A 13 0.07 11.51 8.02
CA ALA A 13 -0.33 12.77 7.37
C ALA A 13 -0.29 12.64 5.84
N LEU A 14 0.66 11.86 5.32
CA LEU A 14 0.78 11.57 3.90
C LEU A 14 -0.41 10.78 3.34
N ILE A 15 -1.00 9.88 4.12
CA ILE A 15 -2.19 9.13 3.70
C ILE A 15 -3.44 10.03 3.70
N GLY A 16 -3.50 11.00 4.61
CA GLY A 16 -4.50 12.08 4.55
C GLY A 16 -4.38 12.91 3.27
N ALA A 17 -3.15 13.20 2.82
CA ALA A 17 -2.87 13.92 1.58
C ALA A 17 -3.23 13.14 0.29
N ILE A 18 -3.41 11.81 0.34
CA ILE A 18 -3.97 11.02 -0.77
C ILE A 18 -5.42 11.46 -1.10
N ARG A 19 -6.10 12.17 -0.17
CA ARG A 19 -7.42 12.75 -0.44
C ARG A 19 -7.36 14.04 -1.26
N GLU A 20 -6.22 14.73 -1.31
CA GLU A 20 -6.02 16.03 -2.00
C GLU A 20 -5.45 15.88 -3.43
N ASP A 21 -5.46 14.66 -3.98
CA ASP A 21 -4.44 14.13 -4.88
C ASP A 21 -4.12 14.89 -6.20
N ILE A 22 -2.82 15.23 -6.35
CA ILE A 22 -2.11 15.70 -7.56
C ILE A 22 -1.05 14.64 -8.01
N LEU A 23 -0.84 13.57 -7.23
CA LEU A 23 0.24 12.60 -7.43
C LEU A 23 -0.19 11.38 -8.29
N PRO A 24 0.76 10.76 -9.01
CA PRO A 24 0.48 9.55 -9.78
C PRO A 24 0.28 8.32 -8.88
N ASN A 25 -0.58 7.39 -9.30
CA ASN A 25 -0.89 6.13 -8.60
C ASN A 25 0.37 5.34 -8.21
N GLU A 26 1.40 5.34 -9.05
CA GLU A 26 2.69 4.72 -8.77
C GLU A 26 3.25 5.21 -7.43
N LYS A 27 3.40 6.53 -7.26
CA LYS A 27 3.94 7.14 -6.05
C LYS A 27 3.04 6.93 -4.83
N LEU A 28 1.74 6.94 -5.02
CA LEU A 28 0.78 6.67 -3.96
C LEU A 28 0.89 5.24 -3.45
N SER A 29 0.96 4.28 -4.37
CA SER A 29 1.06 2.86 -4.05
C SER A 29 2.37 2.53 -3.34
N GLU A 30 3.49 3.11 -3.77
CA GLU A 30 4.80 2.97 -3.14
C GLU A 30 4.77 3.48 -1.69
N LYS A 31 4.21 4.67 -1.48
CA LYS A 31 4.06 5.28 -0.14
C LYS A 31 3.16 4.45 0.76
N LEU A 32 2.01 4.02 0.25
CA LEU A 32 1.07 3.17 0.97
C LEU A 32 1.73 1.84 1.35
N LEU A 33 2.41 1.19 0.42
CA LEU A 33 3.01 -0.12 0.65
C LEU A 33 4.15 -0.04 1.67
N ASN A 34 4.96 1.01 1.62
CA ASN A 34 5.99 1.25 2.63
C ASN A 34 5.38 1.46 4.03
N PHE A 35 4.25 2.18 4.11
CA PHE A 35 3.50 2.32 5.36
C PHE A 35 2.96 0.99 5.87
N LEU A 36 2.33 0.20 5.00
CA LEU A 36 1.78 -1.12 5.35
C LEU A 36 2.90 -2.07 5.78
N LYS A 37 4.02 -2.09 5.06
CA LYS A 37 5.22 -2.87 5.43
C LYS A 37 5.70 -2.53 6.84
N LEU A 38 5.70 -1.24 7.21
CA LEU A 38 6.22 -0.79 8.50
C LEU A 38 5.24 -1.01 9.65
N LYS A 39 3.94 -0.84 9.40
CA LYS A 39 2.90 -0.79 10.46
C LYS A 39 2.01 -2.01 10.50
N TYR A 40 1.67 -2.56 9.33
CA TYR A 40 0.72 -3.65 9.15
C TYR A 40 1.26 -4.74 8.20
N PRO A 41 2.49 -5.25 8.41
CA PRO A 41 3.10 -6.23 7.51
C PRO A 41 2.26 -7.51 7.43
N HIS A 42 1.76 -7.99 8.58
CA HIS A 42 0.89 -9.16 8.64
C HIS A 42 -0.39 -9.00 7.83
N ALA A 43 -1.06 -7.85 7.91
CA ALA A 43 -2.28 -7.61 7.15
C ALA A 43 -2.03 -7.61 5.62
N LEU A 44 -0.89 -7.05 5.19
CA LEU A 44 -0.47 -7.10 3.79
C LEU A 44 -0.20 -8.55 3.34
N MET A 45 0.51 -9.32 4.16
CA MET A 45 0.82 -10.73 3.91
C MET A 45 -0.44 -11.60 3.82
N GLU A 46 -1.35 -11.47 4.77
CA GLU A 46 -2.59 -12.24 4.78
C GLU A 46 -3.53 -11.84 3.63
N ARG A 47 -3.66 -10.54 3.33
CA ARG A 47 -4.57 -10.07 2.29
C ARG A 47 -4.13 -10.45 0.87
N PHE A 48 -2.84 -10.37 0.61
CA PHE A 48 -2.27 -10.62 -0.72
C PHE A 48 -1.60 -12.00 -0.85
N GLY A 49 -1.47 -12.75 0.24
CA GLY A 49 -0.80 -14.06 0.24
C GLY A 49 0.70 -13.96 -0.08
N ILE A 50 1.34 -12.86 0.29
CA ILE A 50 2.77 -12.65 0.08
C ILE A 50 3.57 -13.23 1.24
N ALA A 51 4.63 -13.98 0.92
CA ALA A 51 5.44 -14.67 1.93
C ALA A 51 6.56 -13.78 2.46
N GLU A 52 7.04 -12.84 1.65
CA GLU A 52 8.10 -11.90 2.00
C GLU A 52 7.72 -10.50 1.53
N ILE A 53 7.91 -9.51 2.41
CA ILE A 53 7.66 -8.10 2.10
C ILE A 53 8.98 -7.44 1.71
N GLY A 54 9.32 -7.55 0.43
CA GLY A 54 10.51 -6.99 -0.19
C GLY A 54 10.37 -5.50 -0.54
N GLU A 55 10.99 -5.11 -1.66
CA GLU A 55 10.81 -3.79 -2.27
C GLU A 55 9.40 -3.64 -2.86
N CYS A 56 8.97 -2.39 -3.08
CA CYS A 56 7.62 -2.13 -3.58
C CYS A 56 7.33 -2.83 -4.92
N ALA A 57 8.29 -2.82 -5.85
CA ALA A 57 8.15 -3.52 -7.13
C ALA A 57 8.03 -5.04 -6.97
N ASP A 58 8.71 -5.64 -5.99
CA ASP A 58 8.62 -7.08 -5.73
C ASP A 58 7.25 -7.44 -5.15
N VAL A 59 6.78 -6.67 -4.17
CA VAL A 59 5.46 -6.92 -3.59
C VAL A 59 4.35 -6.70 -4.62
N LEU A 60 4.43 -5.65 -5.45
CA LEU A 60 3.49 -5.42 -6.54
C LEU A 60 3.51 -6.55 -7.58
N ASN A 61 4.70 -7.08 -7.90
CA ASN A 61 4.83 -8.28 -8.74
C ASN A 61 4.14 -9.49 -8.11
N GLN A 62 4.35 -9.73 -6.81
CA GLN A 62 3.69 -10.83 -6.11
C GLN A 62 2.17 -10.64 -6.09
N ILE A 63 1.67 -9.42 -5.87
CA ILE A 63 0.24 -9.08 -5.94
C ILE A 63 -0.31 -9.37 -7.34
N ALA A 64 0.39 -8.90 -8.39
CA ALA A 64 0.00 -9.12 -9.77
C ALA A 64 -0.08 -10.62 -10.08
N LEU A 65 0.94 -11.39 -9.70
CA LEU A 65 0.99 -12.84 -9.89
C LEU A 65 -0.16 -13.56 -9.16
N ARG A 66 -0.37 -13.23 -7.88
CA ARG A 66 -1.41 -13.85 -7.03
C ARG A 66 -2.82 -13.54 -7.53
N ARG A 67 -3.03 -12.33 -8.06
CA ARG A 67 -4.30 -11.85 -8.58
C ARG A 67 -4.46 -12.08 -10.09
N LYS A 68 -3.47 -12.70 -10.74
CA LYS A 68 -3.42 -12.95 -12.19
C LYS A 68 -3.63 -11.66 -13.00
N LEU A 69 -3.04 -10.56 -12.54
CA LEU A 69 -3.01 -9.30 -13.26
C LEU A 69 -1.88 -9.37 -14.28
N VAL A 70 -2.27 -9.54 -15.54
CA VAL A 70 -1.35 -9.58 -16.66
C VAL A 70 -1.67 -8.46 -17.65
N ASP A 71 -0.63 -7.91 -18.25
CA ASP A 71 -0.74 -6.90 -19.29
C ASP A 71 -1.01 -7.56 -20.65
N SER A 72 -1.22 -6.75 -21.69
CA SER A 72 -1.44 -7.23 -23.06
C SER A 72 -0.29 -8.09 -23.62
N SER A 73 0.90 -7.98 -23.06
CA SER A 73 2.11 -8.75 -23.43
C SER A 73 2.24 -10.06 -22.63
N GLY A 74 1.35 -10.33 -21.68
CA GLY A 74 1.41 -11.52 -20.82
C GLY A 74 2.40 -11.42 -19.65
N GLN A 75 2.92 -10.24 -19.34
CA GLN A 75 3.75 -10.00 -18.16
C GLN A 75 2.88 -9.51 -17.01
N ASN A 76 3.42 -9.53 -15.78
CA ASN A 76 2.72 -9.02 -14.61
C ASN A 76 2.42 -7.52 -14.75
N ASP A 77 1.16 -7.14 -14.59
CA ASP A 77 0.74 -5.74 -14.69
C ASP A 77 0.88 -5.04 -13.34
N LEU A 78 2.01 -4.34 -13.17
CA LEU A 78 2.31 -3.57 -11.97
C LEU A 78 1.32 -2.42 -11.79
N LEU A 79 0.99 -1.67 -12.85
CA LEU A 79 0.08 -0.52 -12.77
C LEU A 79 -1.31 -0.93 -12.26
N ARG A 80 -1.80 -2.09 -12.70
CA ARG A 80 -3.04 -2.68 -12.18
C ARG A 80 -2.88 -3.14 -10.74
N ALA A 81 -1.74 -3.71 -10.36
CA ALA A 81 -1.48 -4.10 -8.98
C ALA A 81 -1.46 -2.89 -8.03
N GLU A 82 -0.86 -1.77 -8.44
CA GLU A 82 -0.85 -0.51 -7.70
C GLU A 82 -2.26 0.03 -7.48
N THR A 83 -3.04 0.09 -8.56
CA THR A 83 -4.43 0.54 -8.52
C THR A 83 -5.27 -0.38 -7.63
N LEU A 84 -5.07 -1.69 -7.71
CA LEU A 84 -5.75 -2.67 -6.87
C LEU A 84 -5.39 -2.48 -5.40
N LEU A 85 -4.11 -2.34 -5.07
CA LEU A 85 -3.64 -2.11 -3.70
C LEU A 85 -4.29 -0.86 -3.10
N LEU A 86 -4.23 0.26 -3.82
CA LEU A 86 -4.84 1.52 -3.41
C LEU A 86 -6.35 1.38 -3.21
N LYS A 87 -7.03 0.67 -4.13
CA LYS A 87 -8.47 0.42 -4.04
C LYS A 87 -8.81 -0.43 -2.82
N GLU A 88 -8.14 -1.55 -2.62
CA GLU A 88 -8.37 -2.45 -1.47
C GLU A 88 -8.13 -1.74 -0.14
N PHE A 89 -7.14 -0.84 -0.10
CA PHE A 89 -6.88 -0.01 1.06
C PHE A 89 -7.99 1.01 1.32
N LYS A 90 -8.44 1.72 0.27
CA LYS A 90 -9.57 2.67 0.36
C LYS A 90 -10.88 1.98 0.77
N ASP A 91 -11.07 0.74 0.34
CA ASP A 91 -12.23 -0.10 0.65
C ASP A 91 -12.15 -0.72 2.06
N GLY A 92 -11.04 -0.52 2.80
CA GLY A 92 -10.84 -1.06 4.14
C GLY A 92 -10.61 -2.58 4.17
N LEU A 93 -10.26 -3.17 3.03
CA LEU A 93 -10.15 -4.62 2.86
C LEU A 93 -8.85 -5.21 3.42
N LEU A 94 -7.87 -4.37 3.73
CA LEU A 94 -6.65 -4.76 4.44
C LEU A 94 -6.88 -4.86 5.97
N GLY A 95 -8.13 -4.84 6.42
CA GLY A 95 -8.52 -4.93 7.83
C GLY A 95 -8.79 -3.56 8.46
N LYS A 96 -8.89 -3.53 9.80
CA LYS A 96 -9.06 -2.30 10.58
C LYS A 96 -7.78 -1.46 10.58
N ILE A 97 -7.37 -0.99 9.42
CA ILE A 97 -6.39 0.08 9.31
C ILE A 97 -7.18 1.36 9.49
N SER A 98 -7.51 1.68 10.74
CA SER A 98 -8.28 2.87 11.08
C SER A 98 -7.48 4.09 10.63
N LEU A 99 -7.89 4.66 9.49
CA LEU A 99 -7.65 6.06 9.11
C LEU A 99 -8.59 6.98 9.89
N GLU A 100 -8.97 6.58 11.11
CA GLU A 100 -9.83 7.35 11.96
C GLU A 100 -9.02 8.53 12.49
N HIS A 101 -9.04 9.60 11.72
CA HIS A 101 -9.05 10.94 12.26
C HIS A 101 -10.30 11.03 13.14
N TYR A 102 -10.12 10.83 14.44
CA TYR A 102 -11.03 11.36 15.43
C TYR A 102 -10.73 12.87 15.49
N GLU A 103 -11.51 13.68 14.78
CA GLU A 103 -11.61 15.09 15.13
C GLU A 103 -12.64 15.20 16.28
N PRO A 104 -12.29 15.84 17.40
CA PRO A 104 -13.20 16.06 18.53
C PRO A 104 -14.35 17.03 18.19
#